data_AF-A0A0B8PDB4-F1
#
_entry.id   AF-A0A0B8PDB4-F1
#
_cell.length_a   1.000
_cell.length_b   1.000
_cell.length_c   1.000
_cell.angle_alpha   90.00
_cell.angle_beta   90.00
_cell.angle_gamma   90.00
#
_symmetry.space_group_name_H-M   'P 1'
#
loop_
_entity.id
_entity.type
_entity.pdbx_description
1 polymer ?
#
loop_
_entity_poly.entity_id
_entity_poly.type
_entity_poly.pdbx_seq_one_letter_code
_entity_poly.pdbx_strand_id
1 'polypeptide(L)'
;MKPSDSITFAIESGMAIAWDETLQNAVKNPDFSFGQLTGAKAIVIKPSLVGNIDRCIHLIEEAQSLGLTAVVSSSLESSLGLTQLARFAKQFTPMTLPGLDTLQLFQKQLHTPWPGSELPIASLAEQTMVWHQQSDA
;
A
#
# COMPACT_ATOMS: atom_id res chain seq x y z
N MET A 1 1.98 20.73 9.35
CA MET A 1 1.99 19.87 10.54
C MET A 1 3.20 18.95 10.42
N LYS A 2 3.99 18.81 11.48
CA LYS A 2 5.13 17.88 11.50
C LYS A 2 4.64 16.49 11.96
N PRO A 3 5.27 15.37 11.57
CA PRO A 3 4.90 14.06 12.06
C PRO A 3 4.86 13.94 13.60
N SER A 4 5.69 14.71 14.29
CA SER A 4 5.71 14.81 15.76
C SER A 4 4.39 15.31 16.36
N ASP A 5 3.67 16.18 15.66
CA ASP A 5 2.42 16.76 16.16
C ASP A 5 1.33 15.67 16.29
N SER A 6 1.34 14.68 15.39
CA SER A 6 0.44 13.52 15.45
C SER A 6 0.71 12.63 16.67
N ILE A 7 1.98 12.49 17.08
CA ILE A 7 2.35 11.72 18.28
C ILE A 7 1.85 12.43 19.54
N THR A 8 2.06 13.75 19.63
CA THR A 8 1.55 14.56 20.74
C THR A 8 0.04 14.40 20.87
N PHE A 9 -0.69 14.52 19.75
CA PHE A 9 -2.13 14.29 19.72
C PHE A 9 -2.51 12.88 20.22
N ALA A 10 -1.81 11.83 19.77
CA ALA A 10 -2.09 10.46 20.19
C ALA A 10 -1.91 10.26 21.71
N ILE A 11 -0.88 10.89 22.29
CA ILE A 11 -0.60 10.85 23.73
C ILE A 11 -1.66 11.61 24.51
N GLU A 12 -1.99 12.84 24.09
CA GLU A 12 -2.93 13.71 24.80
C GLU A 12 -4.37 13.20 24.74
N SER A 13 -4.77 12.63 23.60
CA SER A 13 -6.14 12.13 23.39
C SER A 13 -6.33 10.66 23.75
N GLY A 14 -5.26 9.87 23.83
CA GLY A 14 -5.31 8.42 23.92
C GLY A 14 -5.78 7.73 22.63
N MET A 15 -5.93 8.47 21.52
CA MET A 15 -6.35 7.90 20.24
C MET A 15 -5.17 7.23 19.53
N ALA A 16 -5.39 6.01 19.04
CA ALA A 16 -4.42 5.31 18.22
C ALA A 16 -4.24 6.01 16.87
N ILE A 17 -2.99 6.10 16.40
CA ILE A 17 -2.63 6.65 15.08
C ILE A 17 -1.93 5.60 14.22
N ALA A 18 -1.83 5.88 12.93
CA ALA A 18 -1.11 5.07 11.95
C ALA A 18 -0.13 5.92 11.13
N TRP A 19 0.96 5.32 10.67
CA TRP A 19 1.88 5.95 9.74
C TRP A 19 1.54 5.62 8.28
N ASP A 20 1.19 6.64 7.49
CA ASP A 20 0.96 6.52 6.03
C ASP A 20 2.03 7.28 5.23
N GLU A 21 1.86 8.58 4.95
CA GLU A 21 2.80 9.36 4.13
C GLU A 21 4.18 9.46 4.78
N THR A 22 4.22 9.48 6.11
CA THR A 22 5.46 9.50 6.88
C THR A 22 6.27 8.21 6.62
N LEU A 23 5.61 7.04 6.57
CA LEU A 23 6.28 5.79 6.22
C LEU A 23 6.79 5.84 4.78
N GLN A 24 5.95 6.25 3.81
CA GLN A 24 6.36 6.22 2.39
C GLN A 24 7.50 7.20 2.07
N ASN A 25 7.63 8.26 2.86
CA ASN A 25 8.79 9.14 2.77
C ASN A 25 10.01 8.56 3.48
N ALA A 26 9.85 7.97 4.67
CA ALA A 26 10.95 7.41 5.44
C ALA A 26 11.64 6.26 4.70
N VAL A 27 10.87 5.37 4.07
CA VAL A 27 11.41 4.26 3.29
C VAL A 27 12.15 4.73 2.02
N LYS A 28 12.10 5.99 1.61
CA LYS A 28 13.01 6.42 0.51
C LYS A 28 14.48 6.45 0.95
N ASN A 29 14.73 6.55 2.26
CA ASN A 29 16.06 6.42 2.83
C ASN A 29 16.47 4.92 2.87
N PRO A 30 17.61 4.53 2.28
CA PRO A 30 18.13 3.15 2.38
C PRO A 30 18.48 2.75 3.82
N ASP A 31 18.82 3.71 4.69
CA ASP A 31 19.19 3.46 6.10
C ASP A 31 17.98 3.51 7.05
N PHE A 32 16.76 3.45 6.51
CA PHE A 32 15.55 3.45 7.31
C PHE A 32 15.45 2.20 8.21
N SER A 33 15.01 2.40 9.45
CA SER A 33 14.66 1.33 10.39
C SER A 33 13.40 1.71 11.16
N PHE A 34 12.53 0.73 11.46
CA PHE A 34 11.28 1.00 12.19
C PHE A 34 11.46 1.56 13.59
N GLY A 35 12.63 1.40 14.20
CA GLY A 35 12.94 2.05 15.48
C GLY A 35 12.75 3.58 15.46
N GLN A 36 12.73 4.19 14.27
CA GLN A 36 12.49 5.62 14.06
C GLN A 36 11.00 6.00 14.05
N LEU A 37 10.07 5.04 13.89
CA LEU A 37 8.63 5.26 13.78
C LEU A 37 7.88 4.80 15.04
N THR A 38 8.15 5.45 16.17
CA THR A 38 7.50 5.14 17.45
C THR A 38 6.10 5.77 17.55
N GLY A 39 5.30 5.32 18.53
CA GLY A 39 4.04 5.98 18.92
C GLY A 39 2.78 5.59 18.11
N ALA A 40 2.92 5.00 16.93
CA ALA A 40 1.78 4.49 16.17
C ALA A 40 1.36 3.07 16.60
N LYS A 41 0.12 2.69 16.28
CA LYS A 41 -0.41 1.32 16.45
C LYS A 41 -0.51 0.55 15.15
N ALA A 42 -0.38 1.25 14.02
CA ALA A 42 -0.47 0.67 12.71
C ALA A 42 0.43 1.39 11.71
N ILE A 43 0.67 0.72 10.60
CA ILE A 43 1.25 1.31 9.40
C ILE A 43 0.36 1.06 8.20
N VAL A 44 0.39 2.00 7.27
CA VAL A 44 -0.28 1.89 5.97
C VAL A 44 0.82 1.71 4.94
N ILE A 45 0.88 0.54 4.32
CA ILE A 45 1.84 0.23 3.25
C ILE A 45 1.13 0.37 1.92
N LYS A 46 1.67 1.24 1.05
CA LYS A 46 1.22 1.47 -0.32
C LYS A 46 2.27 0.96 -1.29
N PRO A 47 2.19 -0.31 -1.76
CA PRO A 47 3.27 -0.93 -2.52
C PRO A 47 3.73 -0.13 -3.74
N SER A 48 2.82 0.53 -4.46
CA SER A 48 3.16 1.39 -5.60
C SER A 48 4.05 2.60 -5.24
N LEU A 49 4.01 3.08 -3.99
CA LEU A 49 4.85 4.18 -3.50
C LEU A 49 6.15 3.70 -2.84
N VAL A 50 6.15 2.45 -2.34
CA VAL A 50 7.34 1.79 -1.77
C VAL A 50 8.21 1.18 -2.88
N GLY A 51 7.59 0.67 -3.94
CA GLY A 51 8.20 0.01 -5.07
C GLY A 51 8.37 -1.50 -4.86
N ASN A 52 9.56 -1.91 -4.45
CA ASN A 52 9.97 -3.32 -4.39
C ASN A 52 9.05 -4.17 -3.47
N ILE A 53 8.58 -5.32 -3.96
CA ILE A 53 7.69 -6.24 -3.22
C ILE A 53 8.38 -6.88 -2.02
N ASP A 54 9.61 -7.38 -2.16
CA ASP A 54 10.39 -7.95 -1.05
C ASP A 54 10.58 -6.92 0.06
N ARG A 55 10.79 -5.66 -0.33
CA ARG A 55 10.83 -4.55 0.62
C ARG A 55 9.50 -4.36 1.34
N CYS A 56 8.38 -4.43 0.65
CA CYS A 56 7.06 -4.35 1.28
C CYS A 56 6.86 -5.50 2.28
N ILE A 57 7.26 -6.73 1.92
CA ILE A 57 7.19 -7.90 2.79
C ILE A 57 8.01 -7.67 4.06
N HIS A 58 9.26 -7.23 3.91
CA HIS A 58 10.13 -6.94 5.05
C HIS A 58 9.53 -5.90 5.99
N LEU A 59 8.97 -4.82 5.45
CA LEU A 59 8.31 -3.78 6.26
C LEU A 59 7.07 -4.32 7.01
N ILE A 60 6.31 -5.22 6.40
CA ILE A 60 5.15 -5.88 7.04
C ILE A 60 5.63 -6.75 8.20
N GLU A 61 6.63 -7.60 7.96
CA GLU A 61 7.16 -8.52 8.96
C GLU A 61 7.77 -7.78 10.15
N GLU A 62 8.57 -6.74 9.90
CA GLU A 62 9.17 -5.92 10.95
C GLU A 62 8.08 -5.24 11.79
N ALA A 63 7.08 -4.63 11.16
CA ALA A 63 5.97 -4.00 11.87
C ALA A 63 5.17 -5.01 12.73
N GLN A 64 4.85 -6.19 12.18
CA GLN A 64 4.16 -7.24 12.91
C GLN A 64 4.98 -7.76 14.10
N SER A 65 6.30 -7.89 13.94
CA SER A 65 7.21 -8.29 15.02
C SER A 65 7.23 -7.30 16.19
N LEU A 66 6.95 -6.01 15.90
CA LEU A 66 6.82 -4.93 16.88
C LEU A 66 5.39 -4.79 17.43
N GLY A 67 4.48 -5.68 17.05
CA GLY A 67 3.07 -5.65 17.46
C GLY A 67 2.23 -4.57 16.78
N LEU A 68 2.71 -4.01 15.67
CA LEU A 68 1.96 -3.05 14.86
C LEU A 68 1.06 -3.77 13.86
N THR A 69 -0.12 -3.21 13.62
CA THR A 69 -0.98 -3.65 12.51
C THR A 69 -0.45 -3.10 11.19
N ALA A 70 -0.08 -3.98 10.25
CA ALA A 70 0.21 -3.58 8.88
C ALA A 70 -1.06 -3.62 8.02
N VAL A 71 -1.38 -2.51 7.35
CA VAL A 71 -2.50 -2.38 6.41
C VAL A 71 -1.95 -2.18 5.01
N VAL A 72 -2.20 -3.13 4.10
CA VAL A 72 -1.95 -2.92 2.66
C VAL A 72 -3.02 -1.97 2.12
N SER A 73 -2.61 -0.94 1.39
CA SER A 73 -3.50 0.12 0.92
C SER A 73 -3.22 0.50 -0.53
N SER A 74 -4.28 0.95 -1.21
CA SER A 74 -4.23 1.39 -2.60
C SER A 74 -3.59 2.79 -2.73
N SER A 75 -2.91 3.00 -3.85
CA SER A 75 -2.47 4.31 -4.36
C SER A 75 -3.23 4.68 -5.64
N LEU A 76 -4.50 4.28 -5.74
CA LEU A 76 -5.36 4.45 -6.92
C LEU A 76 -4.87 3.62 -8.13
N GLU A 77 -4.50 2.36 -7.89
CA GLU A 77 -4.23 1.41 -8.96
C GLU A 77 -5.49 1.07 -9.76
N SER A 78 -5.31 0.63 -11.01
CA SER A 78 -6.38 0.00 -11.78
C SER A 78 -6.82 -1.33 -11.15
N SER A 79 -7.93 -1.91 -11.62
CA SER A 79 -8.41 -3.22 -11.15
C SER A 79 -7.33 -4.33 -11.23
N LEU A 80 -6.44 -4.28 -12.22
CA LEU A 80 -5.27 -5.16 -12.31
C LEU A 80 -4.38 -5.05 -11.08
N GLY A 81 -4.00 -3.84 -10.69
CA GLY A 81 -3.18 -3.62 -9.50
C GLY A 81 -3.94 -3.90 -8.20
N LEU A 82 -5.21 -3.51 -8.10
CA LEU A 82 -6.05 -3.77 -6.92
C LEU A 82 -6.19 -5.27 -6.64
N THR A 83 -6.38 -6.10 -7.67
CA THR A 83 -6.47 -7.55 -7.49
C THR A 83 -5.13 -8.17 -7.07
N GLN A 84 -3.99 -7.62 -7.52
CA GLN A 84 -2.68 -7.99 -7.01
C GLN A 84 -2.51 -7.59 -5.53
N LEU A 85 -2.92 -6.37 -5.15
CA LEU A 85 -2.90 -5.91 -3.76
C LEU A 85 -3.80 -6.75 -2.86
N ALA A 86 -4.98 -7.17 -3.33
CA ALA A 86 -5.88 -8.04 -2.58
C ALA A 86 -5.23 -9.41 -2.29
N ARG A 87 -4.55 -10.00 -3.28
CA ARG A 87 -3.78 -11.25 -3.10
C ARG A 87 -2.59 -11.06 -2.15
N PHE A 88 -1.86 -9.96 -2.32
CA PHE A 88 -0.74 -9.60 -1.46
C PHE A 88 -1.18 -9.43 0.00
N ALA A 89 -2.25 -8.69 0.26
CA ALA A 89 -2.84 -8.54 1.58
C ALA A 89 -3.30 -9.87 2.17
N LYS A 90 -3.95 -10.72 1.37
CA LYS A 90 -4.38 -12.05 1.82
C LYS A 90 -3.20 -12.93 2.26
N GLN A 91 -2.04 -12.79 1.62
CA GLN A 91 -0.85 -13.57 1.93
C GLN A 91 -0.10 -13.02 3.14
N PHE A 92 0.15 -11.70 3.21
CA PHE A 92 1.08 -11.11 4.19
C PHE A 92 0.40 -10.40 5.36
N THR A 93 -0.87 -10.02 5.21
CA THR A 93 -1.68 -9.40 6.28
C THR A 93 -3.04 -10.10 6.42
N PRO A 94 -3.11 -11.44 6.58
CA PRO A 94 -4.35 -12.21 6.49
C PRO A 94 -5.41 -11.85 7.54
N MET A 95 -4.98 -11.25 8.66
CA MET A 95 -5.84 -10.83 9.77
C MET A 95 -6.26 -9.36 9.70
N THR A 96 -5.80 -8.63 8.68
CA THR A 96 -6.07 -7.20 8.51
C THR A 96 -6.80 -6.98 7.18
N LEU A 97 -7.97 -6.34 7.23
CA LEU A 97 -8.65 -5.91 6.00
C LEU A 97 -7.82 -4.82 5.30
N PRO A 98 -7.57 -4.95 3.98
CA PRO A 98 -6.78 -3.96 3.27
C PRO A 98 -7.62 -2.74 2.86
N GLY A 99 -6.98 -1.59 2.71
CA GLY A 99 -7.59 -0.34 2.25
C GLY A 99 -7.62 -0.25 0.72
N LEU A 100 -8.51 -1.01 0.07
CA LEU A 100 -8.56 -1.15 -1.41
C LEU A 100 -9.82 -0.57 -2.06
N ASP A 101 -10.69 0.10 -1.31
CA ASP A 101 -11.97 0.63 -1.79
C ASP A 101 -11.81 1.92 -2.61
N THR A 102 -11.08 1.83 -3.71
CA THR A 102 -10.76 2.96 -4.60
C THR A 102 -11.27 2.77 -6.02
N LEU A 103 -11.74 1.56 -6.37
CA LEU A 103 -12.15 1.21 -7.73
C LEU A 103 -13.30 2.10 -8.26
N GLN A 104 -14.24 2.47 -7.40
CA GLN A 104 -15.41 3.28 -7.77
C GLN A 104 -15.06 4.72 -8.17
N LEU A 105 -13.80 5.15 -7.96
CA LEU A 105 -13.30 6.43 -8.45
C LEU A 105 -12.99 6.40 -9.96
N PHE A 106 -12.96 5.22 -10.58
CA PHE A 106 -12.67 5.03 -12.00
C PHE A 106 -13.93 4.77 -12.82
N GLN A 107 -13.85 5.05 -14.12
CA GLN A 107 -14.93 4.76 -15.08
C GLN A 107 -14.87 3.35 -15.66
N LYS A 108 -13.70 2.70 -15.61
CA LYS A 108 -13.45 1.39 -16.24
C LYS A 108 -12.45 0.58 -15.43
N GLN A 109 -12.53 -0.73 -15.59
CA GLN A 109 -11.54 -1.71 -15.13
C GLN A 109 -10.48 -1.95 -16.21
N LEU A 110 -9.31 -2.44 -15.83
CA LEU A 110 -8.23 -2.82 -16.75
C LEU A 110 -7.91 -4.31 -16.60
N HIS A 111 -8.14 -5.07 -17.66
CA HIS A 111 -7.74 -6.47 -17.87
C HIS A 111 -8.26 -7.50 -16.86
N THR A 112 -7.81 -7.43 -15.60
CA THR A 112 -8.28 -8.30 -14.53
C THR A 112 -9.40 -7.58 -13.77
N PRO A 113 -10.63 -8.11 -13.79
CA PRO A 113 -11.74 -7.48 -13.10
C PRO A 113 -11.67 -7.68 -11.59
N TRP A 114 -12.17 -6.71 -10.85
CA TRP A 114 -12.50 -6.84 -9.44
C TRP A 114 -13.79 -7.65 -9.30
N PRO A 115 -13.82 -8.72 -8.48
CA PRO A 115 -15.01 -9.54 -8.32
C PRO A 115 -16.23 -8.74 -7.90
N GLY A 116 -17.34 -8.88 -8.63
CA GLY A 116 -18.60 -8.19 -8.34
C GLY A 116 -18.67 -6.73 -8.81
N SER A 117 -17.63 -6.17 -9.44
CA SER A 117 -17.71 -4.84 -10.04
C SER A 117 -18.44 -4.87 -11.39
N GLU A 118 -19.38 -3.96 -11.56
CA GLU A 118 -20.14 -3.76 -12.81
C GLU A 118 -19.46 -2.79 -13.80
N LEU A 119 -18.31 -2.21 -13.42
CA LEU A 119 -17.59 -1.29 -14.29
C LEU A 119 -17.13 -2.00 -15.58
N PRO A 120 -17.24 -1.36 -16.75
CA PRO A 120 -16.81 -1.96 -18.01
C PRO A 120 -15.30 -2.23 -18.00
N ILE A 121 -14.88 -3.31 -18.65
CA ILE A 121 -13.48 -3.79 -18.66
C ILE A 121 -12.83 -3.39 -19.99
N ALA A 122 -11.70 -2.69 -19.92
CA ALA A 122 -10.80 -2.48 -21.06
C ALA A 122 -9.70 -3.54 -21.06
N SER A 123 -9.27 -4.01 -22.22
CA SER A 123 -8.17 -4.97 -22.33
C SER A 123 -6.81 -4.27 -22.40
N LEU A 124 -5.72 -5.00 -22.06
CA LEU A 124 -4.36 -4.50 -22.26
C LEU A 124 -4.05 -4.27 -23.75
N ALA A 125 -4.60 -5.09 -24.65
CA ALA A 125 -4.38 -4.99 -26.09
C ALA A 125 -4.98 -3.72 -26.71
N GLU A 126 -5.98 -3.12 -26.05
CA GLU A 126 -6.58 -1.85 -26.46
C GLU A 126 -5.78 -0.62 -25.99
N GLN A 127 -4.77 -0.81 -25.13
CA GLN A 127 -3.99 0.30 -24.60
C GLN A 127 -2.84 0.67 -25.54
N THR A 128 -2.57 1.97 -25.64
CA THR A 128 -1.41 2.47 -26.38
C THR A 128 -0.13 2.02 -25.70
N MET A 129 0.73 1.30 -26.43
CA MET A 129 2.09 1.01 -25.98
C MET A 129 2.92 2.29 -26.03
N VAL A 130 3.25 2.83 -24.85
CA VAL A 130 4.05 4.07 -24.71
C VAL A 130 5.52 3.80 -24.41
N TRP A 131 5.87 2.59 -23.98
CA TRP A 131 7.24 2.19 -23.66
C TRP A 131 7.43 0.68 -23.86
N HIS A 132 8.60 0.29 -24.37
CA HIS A 132 9.04 -1.08 -24.52
C HIS A 132 10.56 -1.13 -24.38
N GLN A 133 11.07 -2.12 -23.67
CA GLN A 133 12.50 -2.43 -23.61
C GLN A 133 12.70 -3.88 -24.05
N GLN A 134 13.51 -4.07 -25.08
CA GLN A 134 14.02 -5.37 -25.46
C GLN A 134 15.18 -5.72 -24.53
N SER A 135 15.09 -6.88 -23.88
CA SER A 135 16.24 -7.46 -23.20
C SER A 135 17.03 -8.24 -24.24
N ASP A 136 18.27 -7.84 -24.51
CA ASP A 136 19.21 -8.70 -25.22
C ASP A 136 19.53 -9.89 -24.31
N ALA A 137 19.25 -11.09 -24.81
CA ALA A 137 19.46 -12.36 -24.13
C ALA A 137 20.95 -12.71 -23.99
#